data_AF-A0A135VYX6-F1
#
_entry.id   AF-A0A135VYX6-F1
#
_cell.length_a   1.000
_cell.length_b   1.000
_cell.length_c   1.000
_cell.angle_alpha   90.00
_cell.angle_beta   90.00
_cell.angle_gamma   90.00
#
_symmetry.space_group_name_H-M   'P 1'
#
loop_
_entity.id
_entity.type
_entity.pdbx_description
1 polymer ?
#
loop_
_entity_poly.entity_id
_entity_poly.type
_entity_poly.pdbx_seq_one_letter_code
_entity_poly.pdbx_strand_id
1 'polypeptide(L)'
;MSDKKEKTERTSLRDRVLKNLAAEGFEGEERDVPVVARMNRRVVETLDSLVAVGIFKSRSEAAAALVEGAISSREDLFDDIRKQAASLSKRQDEAMKQAQEAILGKLE
;
A
#
# COMPACT_ATOMS: atom_id res chain seq x y z
N MET A 1 -5.40 -51.49 -6.77
CA MET A 1 -4.77 -50.49 -7.64
C MET A 1 -5.78 -49.38 -7.84
N SER A 2 -5.59 -48.26 -7.14
CA SER A 2 -6.51 -47.12 -7.19
C SER A 2 -5.69 -45.89 -7.53
N ASP A 3 -5.71 -45.50 -8.80
CA ASP A 3 -5.06 -44.30 -9.30
C ASP A 3 -5.73 -43.06 -8.70
N LYS A 4 -5.02 -42.44 -7.75
CA LYS A 4 -5.29 -41.09 -7.27
C LYS A 4 -4.98 -40.14 -8.42
N LYS A 5 -6.03 -39.64 -9.11
CA LYS A 5 -5.91 -38.50 -10.02
C LYS A 5 -5.60 -37.25 -9.19
N GLU A 6 -4.32 -36.93 -9.12
CA GLU A 6 -3.79 -35.68 -8.59
C GLU A 6 -4.26 -34.54 -9.50
N LYS A 7 -5.28 -33.79 -9.05
CA LYS A 7 -5.71 -32.55 -9.69
C LYS A 7 -4.63 -31.51 -9.40
N THR A 8 -3.73 -31.31 -10.36
CA THR A 8 -2.84 -30.14 -10.37
C THR A 8 -3.71 -28.89 -10.40
N GLU A 9 -3.86 -28.21 -9.25
CA GLU A 9 -4.49 -26.90 -9.17
C GLU A 9 -3.72 -25.95 -10.09
N ARG A 10 -4.33 -25.61 -11.23
CA ARG A 10 -3.84 -24.54 -12.07
C ARG A 10 -4.00 -23.25 -11.27
N THR A 11 -2.93 -22.78 -10.62
CA THR A 11 -2.87 -21.42 -10.07
C THR A 11 -3.38 -20.46 -11.12
N SER A 12 -4.46 -19.74 -10.81
CA SER A 12 -5.09 -18.85 -11.77
C SER A 12 -4.11 -17.72 -12.15
N LEU A 13 -4.32 -17.07 -13.30
CA LEU A 13 -3.51 -15.91 -13.66
C LEU A 13 -3.55 -14.84 -12.56
N ARG A 14 -4.70 -14.69 -11.89
CA ARG A 14 -4.90 -13.83 -10.72
C ARG A 14 -3.97 -14.21 -9.57
N ASP A 15 -3.89 -15.50 -9.21
CA ASP A 15 -3.02 -15.95 -8.12
C ASP A 15 -1.55 -15.68 -8.42
N ARG A 16 -1.14 -15.82 -9.69
CA ARG A 16 0.23 -15.51 -10.11
C ARG A 16 0.54 -14.01 -10.10
N VAL A 17 -0.42 -13.17 -10.51
CA VAL A 17 -0.27 -11.70 -10.47
C VAL A 17 -0.21 -11.21 -9.02
N LEU A 18 -1.14 -11.66 -8.18
CA LEU A 18 -1.16 -11.31 -6.76
C LEU A 18 0.11 -11.78 -6.06
N LYS A 19 0.57 -13.01 -6.32
CA LYS A 19 1.83 -13.51 -5.75
C LYS A 19 3.07 -12.74 -6.21
N ASN A 20 3.07 -12.19 -7.41
CA ASN A 20 4.18 -11.37 -7.91
C ASN A 20 4.13 -9.92 -7.41
N LEU A 21 2.94 -9.43 -7.02
CA LEU A 21 2.75 -8.09 -6.47
C LEU A 21 2.93 -8.06 -4.95
N ALA A 22 2.48 -9.12 -4.27
CA ALA A 22 2.73 -9.36 -2.85
C ALA A 22 4.19 -9.80 -2.69
N ALA A 23 5.09 -8.83 -2.54
CA ALA A 23 6.42 -9.13 -2.01
C ALA A 23 6.29 -9.54 -0.54
N GLU A 24 7.15 -10.46 -0.09
CA GLU A 24 7.31 -10.85 1.32
C GLU A 24 7.50 -9.58 2.19
N GLY A 25 6.42 -9.08 2.79
CA GLY A 25 6.46 -7.81 3.54
C GLY A 25 5.11 -7.16 3.83
N PHE A 26 4.08 -7.46 3.04
CA PHE A 26 2.72 -6.93 3.22
C PHE A 26 1.73 -7.94 3.86
N GLU A 27 2.23 -9.06 4.39
CA GLU A 27 1.45 -10.01 5.18
C GLU A 27 1.26 -9.50 6.62
N GLY A 28 0.55 -8.39 6.77
CA GLY A 28 0.08 -7.92 8.07
C GLY A 28 -1.43 -8.01 8.14
N GLU A 29 -1.99 -8.54 9.23
CA GLU A 29 -3.42 -8.45 9.60
C GLU A 29 -3.85 -6.98 9.91
N GLU A 30 -3.28 -6.00 9.23
CA GLU A 30 -3.67 -4.60 9.40
C GLU A 30 -4.94 -4.35 8.62
N ARG A 31 -5.96 -3.86 9.34
CA ARG A 31 -7.26 -3.49 8.76
C ARG A 31 -7.06 -2.56 7.58
N ASP A 32 -7.68 -2.89 6.44
CA ASP A 32 -7.70 -2.04 5.24
C ASP A 32 -8.07 -0.59 5.60
N VAL A 33 -7.22 0.36 5.21
CA VAL A 33 -7.48 1.79 5.41
C VAL A 33 -8.06 2.39 4.12
N PRO A 34 -9.32 2.88 4.12
CA PRO A 34 -9.90 3.47 2.93
C PRO A 34 -9.23 4.81 2.61
N VAL A 35 -8.75 4.96 1.38
CA VAL A 35 -8.19 6.20 0.86
C VAL A 35 -8.97 6.67 -0.36
N VAL A 36 -9.16 7.99 -0.49
CA VAL A 36 -9.78 8.61 -1.66
C VAL A 36 -8.69 9.31 -2.46
N ALA A 37 -8.49 8.90 -3.71
CA ALA A 37 -7.49 9.47 -4.60
C ALA A 37 -8.13 10.04 -5.87
N ARG A 38 -7.59 11.16 -6.35
CA ARG A 38 -7.88 11.66 -7.70
C ARG A 38 -6.88 11.05 -8.67
N MET A 39 -7.40 10.42 -9.72
CA MET A 39 -6.58 9.79 -10.76
C MET A 39 -6.92 10.36 -12.12
N ASN A 40 -5.95 10.38 -13.04
CA ASN A 40 -6.22 10.77 -14.41
C ASN A 40 -7.05 9.71 -15.14
N ARG A 41 -7.70 10.12 -16.24
CA ARG A 41 -8.60 9.27 -17.02
C ARG A 41 -7.94 7.97 -17.50
N ARG A 42 -6.71 8.06 -18.00
CA ARG A 42 -5.95 6.92 -18.54
C ARG A 42 -5.74 5.83 -17.48
N VAL A 43 -5.43 6.23 -16.25
CA VAL A 43 -5.28 5.29 -15.13
C VAL A 43 -6.62 4.60 -14.83
N VAL A 44 -7.70 5.36 -14.72
CA VAL A 44 -9.04 4.80 -14.45
C VAL A 44 -9.45 3.80 -15.53
N GLU A 45 -9.27 4.13 -16.81
CA GLU A 45 -9.56 3.23 -17.95
C GLU A 45 -8.71 1.95 -17.92
N THR A 46 -7.46 2.06 -17.47
CA THR A 46 -6.59 0.89 -17.28
C THR A 46 -7.11 0.00 -16.15
N LEU A 47 -7.49 0.58 -15.00
CA LEU A 47 -8.08 -0.17 -13.89
C LEU A 47 -9.39 -0.85 -14.30
N ASP A 48 -10.26 -0.16 -15.04
CA ASP A 48 -11.50 -0.72 -15.57
C ASP A 48 -11.22 -1.91 -16.50
N SER A 49 -10.21 -1.80 -17.36
CA SER A 49 -9.80 -2.88 -18.25
C SER A 49 -9.34 -4.12 -17.47
N LEU A 50 -8.53 -3.94 -16.42
CA LEU A 50 -8.04 -5.03 -15.58
C LEU A 50 -9.17 -5.75 -14.83
N VAL A 51 -10.20 -5.02 -14.40
CA VAL A 51 -11.40 -5.59 -13.79
C VAL A 51 -12.24 -6.32 -14.84
N ALA A 52 -12.43 -5.70 -16.02
CA ALA A 52 -13.24 -6.27 -17.10
C ALA A 52 -12.69 -7.62 -17.60
N VAL A 53 -11.37 -7.79 -17.65
CA VAL A 53 -10.74 -9.08 -18.00
C VAL A 53 -10.66 -10.08 -16.83
N GLY A 54 -11.17 -9.71 -15.65
CA GLY A 54 -11.26 -10.58 -14.49
C GLY A 54 -9.94 -10.78 -13.73
N ILE A 55 -8.93 -9.92 -13.93
CA ILE A 55 -7.68 -9.99 -13.16
C ILE A 55 -7.94 -9.57 -11.71
N PHE A 56 -8.72 -8.50 -11.51
CA PHE A 56 -9.13 -8.01 -10.20
C PHE A 56 -10.67 -7.96 -10.10
N LYS A 57 -11.19 -8.08 -8.87
CA LYS A 57 -12.64 -8.04 -8.58
C LYS A 57 -13.19 -6.62 -8.59
N SER A 58 -12.34 -5.63 -8.31
CA SER A 58 -12.74 -4.22 -8.26
C SER A 58 -11.58 -3.28 -8.65
N ARG A 59 -11.93 -2.03 -8.96
CA ARG A 59 -10.94 -0.97 -9.21
C ARG A 59 -10.08 -0.68 -7.98
N SER A 60 -10.65 -0.76 -6.78
CA SER A 60 -9.91 -0.54 -5.54
C SER A 60 -8.90 -1.65 -5.27
N GLU A 61 -9.24 -2.91 -5.54
CA GLU A 61 -8.30 -4.04 -5.44
C GLU A 61 -7.16 -3.87 -6.46
N ALA A 62 -7.48 -3.53 -7.71
CA ALA A 62 -6.48 -3.28 -8.74
C ALA A 62 -5.53 -2.12 -8.38
N ALA A 63 -6.08 -1.02 -7.87
CA ALA A 63 -5.28 0.14 -7.46
C ALA A 63 -4.39 -0.19 -6.26
N ALA A 64 -4.93 -0.86 -5.24
CA ALA A 64 -4.17 -1.27 -4.07
C ALA A 64 -2.99 -2.18 -4.46
N ALA A 65 -3.24 -3.25 -5.21
CA ALA A 65 -2.21 -4.20 -5.60
C ALA A 65 -1.10 -3.56 -6.46
N LEU A 66 -1.45 -2.62 -7.35
CA LEU A 66 -0.46 -1.89 -8.15
C LEU A 66 0.37 -0.91 -7.32
N VAL A 67 -0.25 -0.22 -6.36
CA VAL A 67 0.45 0.70 -5.45
C VAL A 67 1.36 -0.07 -4.51
N GLU A 68 0.87 -1.17 -3.94
CA GLU A 68 1.64 -2.08 -3.10
C GLU A 68 2.87 -2.59 -3.84
N GLY A 69 2.69 -3.20 -5.02
CA GLY A 69 3.83 -3.68 -5.82
C GLY A 69 4.82 -2.57 -6.20
N ALA A 70 4.34 -1.34 -6.43
CA ALA A 70 5.22 -0.20 -6.69
C ALA A 70 6.04 0.20 -5.45
N ILE A 71 5.43 0.18 -4.25
CA ILE A 71 6.12 0.44 -2.98
C ILE A 71 7.11 -0.68 -2.68
N SER A 72 6.67 -1.94 -2.72
CA SER A 72 7.51 -3.11 -2.42
C SER A 72 8.74 -3.21 -3.33
N SER A 73 8.61 -2.82 -4.61
CA SER A 73 9.74 -2.82 -5.55
C SER A 73 10.88 -1.87 -5.14
N ARG A 74 10.64 -0.97 -4.19
CA ARG A 74 11.56 0.06 -3.70
C ARG A 74 11.46 0.21 -2.17
N GLU A 75 11.26 -0.91 -1.47
CA GLU A 75 10.94 -0.91 -0.04
C GLU A 75 11.96 -0.11 0.78
N ASP A 76 13.26 -0.34 0.57
CA ASP A 76 14.35 0.37 1.27
C ASP A 76 14.24 1.90 1.16
N LEU A 77 13.92 2.39 -0.04
CA LEU A 77 13.77 3.82 -0.29
C LEU A 77 12.57 4.39 0.47
N PHE A 78 11.43 3.70 0.42
CA PHE A 78 10.22 4.15 1.12
C PHE A 78 10.37 4.02 2.64
N ASP A 79 11.12 3.04 3.13
CA ASP A 79 11.49 2.90 4.53
C ASP A 79 12.31 4.09 5.03
N ASP A 80 13.33 4.50 4.27
CA ASP A 80 14.14 5.65 4.61
C ASP A 80 13.31 6.95 4.60
N ILE A 81 12.40 7.10 3.63
CA ILE A 81 11.45 8.23 3.60
C ILE A 81 10.55 8.20 4.85
N ARG A 82 10.02 7.05 5.25
CA ARG A 82 9.18 6.91 6.46
C ARG A 82 9.95 7.30 7.72
N LYS A 83 11.20 6.83 7.88
CA LYS A 83 12.08 7.19 9.01
C LYS A 83 12.34 8.69 9.06
N GLN A 84 12.65 9.30 7.92
CA GLN A 84 12.89 10.74 7.83
C GLN A 84 11.64 11.55 8.16
N ALA A 85 10.48 11.17 7.63
CA ALA A 85 9.20 11.83 7.91
C ALA A 85 8.84 11.74 9.41
N ALA A 86 9.03 10.58 10.05
CA ALA A 86 8.82 10.41 11.48
C ALA A 86 9.76 11.32 12.31
N SER A 87 11.02 11.45 11.90
CA SER A 87 11.98 12.34 12.56
C SER A 87 11.59 13.82 12.43
N LEU A 88 11.05 14.22 11.27
CA LEU A 88 10.59 15.58 11.02
C LEU A 88 9.37 15.92 11.88
N SER A 89 8.40 15.00 11.98
CA SER A 89 7.22 15.19 12.84
C SER A 89 7.63 15.44 14.29
N LYS A 90 8.52 14.61 14.85
CA LYS A 90 9.01 14.79 16.21
C LYS A 90 9.66 16.16 16.44
N ARG A 91 10.48 16.61 15.48
CA ARG A 91 11.11 17.94 15.55
C ARG A 91 10.10 19.08 15.46
N GLN A 92 9.06 18.93 14.63
CA GLN A 92 7.96 19.90 14.58
C GLN A 92 7.20 19.95 15.90
N ASP A 93 6.89 18.80 16.50
CA ASP A 93 6.20 18.73 17.79
C ASP A 93 7.03 19.37 18.91
N GLU A 94 8.34 19.09 18.97
CA GLU A 94 9.27 19.72 19.92
C GLU A 94 9.35 21.24 19.72
N ALA A 95 9.47 21.70 18.48
CA ALA A 95 9.50 23.13 18.17
C ALA A 95 8.19 23.83 18.55
N MET A 96 7.04 23.20 18.29
CA MET A 96 5.72 23.70 18.68
C MET A 96 5.59 23.79 20.20
N LYS A 97 6.07 22.78 20.93
CA LYS A 97 6.10 22.79 22.40
C LYS A 97 6.96 23.94 22.94
N GLN A 98 8.18 24.11 22.40
CA GLN A 98 9.07 25.22 22.78
C GLN A 98 8.44 26.59 22.48
N ALA A 99 7.78 26.72 21.32
CA ALA A 99 7.08 27.96 20.96
C ALA A 99 5.91 28.26 21.93
N GLN A 100 5.13 27.24 22.30
CA GLN A 100 4.07 27.38 23.29
C GLN A 100 4.62 27.81 24.65
N GLU A 101 5.67 27.16 25.16
CA GLU A 101 6.32 27.51 26.42
C GLU A 101 6.88 28.95 26.39
N ALA A 102 7.53 29.36 25.30
CA ALA A 102 8.11 30.70 25.18
C ALA A 102 7.08 31.83 25.03
N ILE A 103 5.89 31.54 24.51
CA ILE A 103 4.80 32.51 24.32
C ILE A 103 3.93 32.57 25.58
N LEU A 104 3.51 31.42 26.11
CA LEU A 104 2.62 31.32 27.27
C LEU A 104 3.36 31.53 28.60
N GLY A 105 4.62 31.09 28.72
CA GLY A 105 5.44 31.32 29.90
C GLY A 105 5.92 32.77 30.08
N LYS A 106 5.63 33.66 29.11
CA LYS A 106 5.83 35.12 29.25
C LYS A 106 4.57 35.86 29.69
N LEU A 107 3.44 35.17 29.83
CA LEU A 107 2.14 35.73 30.22
C LEU A 107 1.80 35.47 31.70
N GLU A 108 2.65 34.74 32.43
CA GLU A 108 2.67 34.66 33.90
C GLU A 108 3.75 35.60 34.46
#